data_AF-A0A8R1DLU6-F1
#
_entry.id   AF-A0A8R1DLU6-F1
#
_cell.length_a   1.000
_cell.length_b   1.000
_cell.length_c   1.000
_cell.angle_alpha   90.00
_cell.angle_beta   90.00
_cell.angle_gamma   90.00
#
_symmetry.space_group_name_H-M   'P 1'
#
loop_
_entity.id
_entity.type
_entity.pdbx_description
1 polymer ?
#
loop_
_entity_poly.entity_id
_entity_poly.type
_entity_poly.pdbx_seq_one_letter_code
_entity_poly.pdbx_strand_id
1 'polypeptide(L)'
;MEEVTCGYTEEVSMARFAYISVGGIVACIGCVSNLLLLYLFTCRQLANSPPQLYPAILAFLDMLLCFFFLMIFVVDVNMIYNRSEYLFLIFHRYIIFTFCTAKLVQFLIPYLLMLGTLERYTWIDNKQ
;
A
#
# COMPACT_ATOMS: atom_id res chain seq x y z
N MET A 1 -21.48 2.38 -27.87
CA MET A 1 -20.86 2.59 -26.56
C MET A 1 -21.54 1.59 -25.65
N GLU A 2 -20.90 0.46 -25.37
CA GLU A 2 -21.47 -0.58 -24.51
C GLU A 2 -21.59 0.01 -23.10
N GLU A 3 -22.83 0.27 -22.67
CA GLU A 3 -23.11 0.55 -21.26
C GLU A 3 -22.68 -0.68 -20.47
N VAL A 4 -21.66 -0.51 -19.62
CA VAL A 4 -21.23 -1.56 -18.71
C VAL A 4 -22.27 -1.61 -17.59
N THR A 5 -23.34 -2.36 -17.82
CA THR A 5 -24.42 -2.56 -16.87
C THR A 5 -23.81 -3.17 -15.60
N CYS A 6 -23.89 -2.43 -14.49
CA CYS A 6 -23.41 -2.88 -13.18
C CYS A 6 -23.93 -4.30 -12.92
N GLY A 7 -23.02 -5.24 -12.65
CA GLY A 7 -23.35 -6.62 -12.34
C GLY A 7 -24.21 -6.67 -11.09
N TYR A 8 -25.53 -6.65 -11.28
CA TYR A 8 -26.57 -6.74 -10.24
C TYR A 8 -26.55 -8.06 -9.45
N THR A 9 -25.55 -8.92 -9.69
CA THR A 9 -25.50 -10.31 -9.26
C THR A 9 -24.42 -10.62 -8.22
N GLU A 10 -23.49 -9.69 -7.93
CA GLU A 10 -22.53 -9.87 -6.83
C GLU A 10 -23.07 -9.23 -5.55
N GLU A 11 -23.92 -9.96 -4.83
CA GLU A 11 -24.29 -9.56 -3.48
C GLU A 11 -23.08 -9.72 -2.55
N VAL A 12 -22.51 -8.59 -2.12
CA VAL A 12 -21.45 -8.60 -1.11
C VAL A 12 -22.05 -9.05 0.21
N SER A 13 -21.60 -10.21 0.71
CA SER A 13 -21.91 -10.63 2.07
C SER A 13 -21.43 -9.57 3.07
N MET A 14 -22.25 -9.28 4.08
CA MET A 14 -21.94 -8.32 5.15
C MET A 14 -20.59 -8.64 5.82
N ALA A 15 -20.18 -9.91 5.84
CA ALA A 15 -18.87 -10.32 6.36
C ALA A 15 -17.69 -9.79 5.52
N ARG A 16 -17.78 -9.83 4.18
CA ARG A 16 -16.75 -9.29 3.27
C ARG A 16 -16.64 -7.78 3.44
N PHE A 17 -17.79 -7.10 3.53
CA PHE A 17 -17.83 -5.66 3.80
C PHE A 17 -17.11 -5.32 5.11
N ALA A 18 -17.52 -5.92 6.22
CA ALA A 18 -16.94 -5.64 7.54
C ALA A 18 -15.44 -5.92 7.60
N TYR A 19 -15.00 -7.06 7.05
CA TYR A 19 -13.59 -7.44 7.04
C TYR A 19 -12.72 -6.44 6.27
N ILE A 20 -13.16 -6.06 5.07
CA ILE A 20 -12.43 -5.11 4.23
C ILE A 20 -12.46 -3.71 4.83
N SER A 21 -13.57 -3.28 5.44
CA SER A 21 -13.65 -1.98 6.14
C SER A 21 -12.68 -1.89 7.31
N VAL A 22 -12.57 -2.95 8.13
CA VAL A 22 -11.58 -3.00 9.22
C VAL A 22 -10.16 -2.94 8.66
N GLY A 23 -9.87 -3.71 7.60
CA GLY A 23 -8.60 -3.62 6.89
C GLY A 23 -8.31 -2.21 6.34
N GLY A 24 -9.34 -1.51 5.87
CA GLY A 24 -9.24 -0.13 5.41
C GLY A 24 -8.81 0.85 6.51
N ILE A 25 -9.34 0.68 7.73
CA ILE A 25 -8.92 1.49 8.89
C ILE A 25 -7.44 1.25 9.18
N VAL A 26 -7.01 -0.01 9.19
CA VAL A 26 -5.60 -0.38 9.40
C VAL A 26 -4.71 0.22 8.31
N ALA A 27 -5.14 0.17 7.04
CA ALA A 27 -4.41 0.76 5.92
C ALA A 27 -4.32 2.29 6.03
N CYS A 28 -5.37 2.98 6.49
CA CYS A 28 -5.32 4.42 6.75
C CYS A 28 -4.28 4.77 7.83
N ILE A 29 -4.26 4.01 8.93
CA ILE A 29 -3.25 4.17 9.98
C ILE A 29 -1.84 3.92 9.40
N GLY A 30 -1.70 2.87 8.59
CA GLY A 30 -0.46 2.53 7.88
C GLY A 30 0.02 3.64 6.93
N CYS A 31 -0.88 4.28 6.18
CA CYS A 31 -0.53 5.42 5.34
C CYS A 31 0.01 6.59 6.17
N VAL A 32 -0.68 6.94 7.27
CA VAL A 32 -0.27 8.06 8.13
C VAL A 32 1.06 7.79 8.82
N SER A 33 1.26 6.58 9.36
CA SER A 33 2.50 6.21 10.05
C SER A 33 3.68 6.16 9.09
N ASN A 34 3.53 5.55 7.92
CA ASN A 34 4.59 5.47 6.92
C ASN A 34 4.90 6.82 6.28
N LEU A 35 3.89 7.70 6.11
CA LEU A 35 4.11 9.08 5.68
C LEU A 35 4.90 9.88 6.73
N LEU A 36 4.57 9.71 8.02
CA LEU A 36 5.31 10.35 9.12
C LEU A 36 6.75 9.85 9.18
N LEU A 37 6.99 8.55 9.01
CA LEU A 37 8.33 7.96 8.94
C LEU A 37 9.13 8.53 7.76
N LEU A 38 8.50 8.61 6.58
CA LEU A 38 9.12 9.20 5.40
C LEU A 38 9.50 10.67 5.64
N TYR A 39 8.58 11.46 6.22
CA TYR A 39 8.85 12.85 6.59
C TYR A 39 10.02 12.96 7.59
N LEU A 40 10.08 12.06 8.58
CA LEU A 40 11.16 12.04 9.56
C LEU A 40 12.50 11.74 8.89
N PHE A 41 12.59 10.73 8.01
CA PHE A 41 13.83 10.38 7.33
C PHE A 41 14.26 11.41 6.28
N THR A 42 13.32 12.07 5.60
CA THR A 42 13.63 13.06 4.56
C THR A 42 13.93 14.45 5.14
N CYS A 43 13.16 14.92 6.11
CA CYS A 43 13.29 16.29 6.64
C CYS A 43 14.12 16.37 7.92
N ARG A 44 14.17 15.30 8.72
CA ARG A 44 14.93 15.21 9.97
C ARG A 44 16.05 14.18 9.80
N GLN A 45 17.01 14.48 8.93
CA GLN A 45 18.27 13.74 8.91
C GLN A 45 18.92 13.85 10.30
N LEU A 46 18.80 12.78 11.08
CA LEU A 46 19.36 12.72 12.42
C LEU A 46 20.88 12.65 12.26
N ALA A 47 21.58 13.70 12.67
CA ALA A 47 22.98 14.00 12.39
C ALA A 47 24.03 12.94 12.82
N ASN A 48 23.60 11.77 13.32
CA ASN A 48 24.47 10.75 13.88
C ASN A 48 24.02 9.30 13.55
N SER A 49 23.23 9.09 12.49
CA SER A 49 22.66 7.78 12.14
C SER A 49 23.24 7.19 10.84
N PRO A 50 23.39 5.85 10.74
CA PRO A 50 23.84 5.14 9.52
C PRO A 50 22.91 5.43 8.32
N PRO A 51 23.33 5.11 7.08
CA PRO A 51 22.55 5.37 5.85
C PRO A 51 21.06 5.01 6.01
N GLN A 52 20.22 6.03 6.09
CA GLN A 52 18.77 5.91 6.32
C GLN A 52 17.99 5.60 5.02
N LEU A 53 18.71 5.24 3.96
CA LEU A 53 18.15 5.15 2.61
C LEU A 53 17.22 3.94 2.47
N TYR A 54 17.62 2.77 2.99
CA TYR A 54 16.78 1.57 2.96
C TYR A 54 15.49 1.72 3.80
N PRO A 55 15.53 2.19 5.07
CA PRO A 55 14.31 2.45 5.84
C PRO A 55 13.38 3.51 5.21
N ALA A 56 13.94 4.54 4.57
CA ALA A 56 13.15 5.56 3.90
C ALA A 56 12.42 5.02 2.66
N ILE A 57 13.12 4.25 1.81
CA ILE A 57 12.49 3.58 0.66
C ILE A 57 11.44 2.58 1.15
N LEU A 58 11.73 1.83 2.22
CA LEU A 58 10.79 0.88 2.79
C LEU A 58 9.50 1.58 3.27
N ALA A 59 9.62 2.69 4.01
CA ALA A 59 8.46 3.48 4.42
C ALA A 59 7.66 4.02 3.22
N PHE A 60 8.35 4.43 2.15
CA PHE A 60 7.68 4.84 0.90
C PHE A 60 6.90 3.69 0.26
N LEU A 61 7.51 2.50 0.15
CA LEU A 61 6.86 1.32 -0.42
C LEU A 61 5.67 0.85 0.43
N ASP A 62 5.78 0.87 1.75
CA ASP A 62 4.69 0.49 2.65
C ASP A 62 3.54 1.50 2.57
N MET A 63 3.82 2.81 2.47
CA MET A 63 2.79 3.83 2.23
C MET A 63 2.07 3.57 0.91
N LEU A 64 2.82 3.25 -0.16
CA LEU A 64 2.28 2.97 -1.48
C LEU A 64 1.42 1.67 -1.47
N LEU A 65 1.84 0.65 -0.74
CA LEU A 65 1.09 -0.60 -0.57
C LEU A 65 -0.21 -0.37 0.19
N CYS A 66 -0.19 0.40 1.29
CA CYS A 66 -1.41 0.78 2.01
C CYS A 66 -2.35 1.60 1.13
N PHE A 67 -1.84 2.53 0.33
CA PHE A 67 -2.62 3.29 -0.63
C PHE A 67 -3.28 2.39 -1.69
N PHE A 68 -2.54 1.44 -2.27
CA PHE A 68 -3.10 0.48 -3.21
C PHE A 68 -4.12 -0.45 -2.58
N PHE A 69 -3.94 -0.86 -1.33
CA PHE A 69 -4.93 -1.64 -0.60
C PHE A 69 -6.27 -0.89 -0.51
N LEU A 70 -6.24 0.41 -0.17
CA LEU A 70 -7.44 1.25 -0.16
C LEU A 70 -8.09 1.32 -1.54
N MET A 71 -7.30 1.58 -2.59
CA MET A 71 -7.81 1.68 -3.96
C MET A 71 -8.36 0.36 -4.51
N ILE A 72 -7.78 -0.78 -4.15
CA ILE A 72 -8.21 -2.09 -4.66
C ILE A 72 -9.41 -2.61 -3.86
N PHE A 73 -9.33 -2.63 -2.54
CA PHE A 73 -10.32 -3.33 -1.72
C PHE A 73 -11.40 -2.40 -1.16
N VAL A 74 -11.01 -1.22 -0.66
CA VAL A 74 -12.00 -0.31 -0.05
C VAL A 74 -12.87 0.32 -1.13
N VAL A 75 -12.31 0.73 -2.28
CA VAL A 75 -13.11 1.25 -3.40
C VAL A 75 -14.03 0.18 -3.99
N ASP A 76 -13.56 -1.06 -4.14
CA ASP A 76 -14.36 -2.20 -4.63
C ASP A 76 -15.62 -2.42 -3.78
N VAL A 77 -15.45 -2.51 -2.46
CA VAL A 77 -16.56 -2.73 -1.54
C VAL A 77 -17.53 -1.54 -1.50
N ASN A 78 -17.00 -0.30 -1.52
CA ASN A 78 -17.84 0.90 -1.54
C ASN A 78 -18.58 1.07 -2.87
N MET A 79 -17.98 0.68 -3.99
CA MET A 79 -18.60 0.67 -5.31
C MET A 79 -19.83 -0.25 -5.33
N ILE A 80 -19.68 -1.48 -4.83
CA ILE A 80 -20.77 -2.45 -4.81
C ILE A 80 -21.87 -2.03 -3.83
N TYR A 81 -21.49 -1.54 -2.64
CA TYR A 81 -22.45 -1.11 -1.62
C TYR A 81 -23.27 0.11 -2.05
N ASN A 82 -22.61 1.15 -2.58
CA ASN A 82 -23.24 2.41 -2.97
C ASN A 82 -23.84 2.39 -4.40
N ARG A 83 -23.66 1.28 -5.15
CA ARG A 83 -24.10 1.10 -6.54
C ARG A 83 -23.78 2.30 -7.44
N SER A 84 -22.58 2.86 -7.29
CA SER A 84 -22.17 4.08 -8.00
C SER A 84 -21.43 3.75 -9.29
N GLU A 85 -22.00 4.18 -10.42
CA GLU A 85 -21.41 3.99 -11.76
C GLU A 85 -20.07 4.72 -11.93
N TYR A 86 -19.91 5.90 -11.30
CA TYR A 86 -18.67 6.67 -11.37
C TYR A 86 -17.49 5.92 -10.74
N LEU A 87 -17.69 5.32 -9.55
CA LEU A 87 -16.67 4.52 -8.90
C LEU A 87 -16.32 3.29 -9.74
N PHE A 88 -17.32 2.70 -10.40
CA PHE A 88 -17.13 1.54 -11.27
C PHE A 88 -16.22 1.85 -12.47
N LEU A 89 -16.45 2.97 -13.17
CA LEU A 89 -15.61 3.36 -14.31
C LEU A 89 -14.15 3.61 -13.91
N ILE A 90 -13.94 4.29 -12.79
CA ILE A 90 -12.60 4.56 -12.25
C ILE A 90 -11.93 3.24 -11.84
N PHE A 91 -12.64 2.41 -11.09
CA PHE A 91 -12.15 1.13 -10.63
C PHE A 91 -11.74 0.24 -11.81
N HIS A 92 -12.66 -0.01 -12.76
CA HIS A 92 -12.40 -0.89 -13.89
C HIS A 92 -11.22 -0.42 -14.77
N ARG A 93 -11.04 0.89 -14.94
CA ARG A 93 -9.95 1.45 -15.74
C ARG A 93 -8.58 1.27 -15.09
N TYR A 94 -8.49 1.41 -13.77
CA TYR A 94 -7.21 1.47 -13.05
C TYR A 94 -6.88 0.22 -12.22
N ILE A 95 -7.82 -0.70 -12.03
CA ILE A 95 -7.67 -1.87 -11.15
C ILE A 95 -6.49 -2.76 -11.55
N ILE A 96 -6.35 -3.07 -12.84
CA ILE A 96 -5.27 -3.94 -13.34
C ILE A 96 -3.91 -3.31 -13.05
N PHE A 97 -3.75 -2.03 -13.39
CA PHE A 97 -2.50 -1.32 -13.17
C PHE A 97 -2.16 -1.25 -11.67
N THR A 98 -3.14 -0.82 -10.85
CA THR A 98 -2.99 -0.70 -9.39
C THR A 98 -2.62 -2.04 -8.76
N PHE A 99 -3.28 -3.12 -9.17
CA PHE A 99 -3.00 -4.47 -8.68
C PHE A 99 -1.60 -4.95 -9.07
N CYS A 100 -1.20 -4.78 -10.33
CA CYS A 100 0.13 -5.14 -10.79
C CYS A 100 1.21 -4.37 -10.04
N THR A 101 1.06 -3.05 -9.87
CA THR A 101 2.01 -2.23 -9.12
C THR A 101 2.05 -2.65 -7.65
N ALA A 102 0.91 -2.96 -7.03
CA ALA A 102 0.88 -3.47 -5.65
C ALA A 102 1.65 -4.78 -5.49
N LYS A 103 1.57 -5.70 -6.46
CA LYS A 103 2.36 -6.94 -6.46
C LYS A 103 3.86 -6.67 -6.62
N LEU A 104 4.24 -5.74 -7.49
CA LEU A 104 5.64 -5.35 -7.62
C LEU A 104 6.19 -4.76 -6.32
N VAL A 105 5.43 -3.87 -5.67
CA VAL A 105 5.79 -3.30 -4.36
C VAL A 105 5.93 -4.41 -3.31
N GLN A 106 5.00 -5.36 -3.26
CA GLN A 106 5.07 -6.54 -2.37
C GLN A 106 6.34 -7.36 -2.57
N PHE A 107 6.84 -7.48 -3.80
CA PHE A 107 8.12 -8.15 -4.05
C PHE A 107 9.33 -7.31 -3.69
N LEU A 108 9.28 -5.98 -3.88
CA LEU A 108 10.40 -5.10 -3.55
C LEU A 108 10.68 -5.02 -2.04
N ILE A 109 9.65 -5.06 -1.19
CA ILE A 109 9.77 -4.99 0.27
C ILE A 109 10.75 -6.03 0.84
N PRO A 110 10.60 -7.35 0.59
CA PRO A 110 11.53 -8.34 1.13
C PRO A 110 12.95 -8.19 0.57
N TYR A 111 13.12 -7.75 -0.68
CA TYR A 111 14.46 -7.47 -1.23
C TYR A 111 15.15 -6.32 -0.49
N LEU A 112 14.43 -5.24 -0.18
CA LEU A 112 14.99 -4.14 0.60
C LEU A 112 15.32 -4.54 2.02
N LEU A 113 14.50 -5.39 2.65
CA LEU A 113 14.79 -5.92 3.98
C LEU A 113 16.07 -6.75 3.98
N MET A 114 16.26 -7.64 2.98
CA MET A 114 17.49 -8.41 2.84
C MET A 114 18.71 -7.50 2.65
N LEU A 115 18.64 -6.52 1.74
CA LEU A 115 19.74 -5.58 1.52
C LEU A 115 20.07 -4.76 2.77
N GLY A 116 19.05 -4.26 3.49
CA GLY A 116 19.24 -3.53 4.74
C GLY A 116 19.86 -4.39 5.85
N THR A 117 19.55 -5.70 5.90
CA THR A 117 20.24 -6.62 6.83
C THR A 117 21.69 -6.88 6.44
N LEU A 118 21.98 -7.04 5.14
CA LEU A 118 23.34 -7.22 4.63
C LEU A 118 24.22 -6.01 4.91
N GLU A 119 23.72 -4.79 4.67
CA GLU A 119 24.44 -3.56 4.98
C GLU A 119 24.78 -3.45 6.48
N ARG A 120 23.82 -3.79 7.36
CA ARG A 120 24.07 -3.81 8.80
C ARG A 120 25.09 -4.87 9.19
N TYR A 121 25.06 -6.04 8.56
CA TYR A 121 26.02 -7.11 8.79
C TYR A 121 27.45 -6.68 8.41
N THR A 122 27.63 -6.12 7.21
CA THR A 122 28.97 -5.67 6.74
C THR A 122 29.51 -4.50 7.55
N TRP A 123 28.64 -3.66 8.13
CA TRP A 123 29.07 -2.58 9.02
C TRP A 123 29.56 -3.08 10.38
N ILE A 124 28.96 -4.14 10.91
CA ILE A 124 29.41 -4.78 12.16
C ILE A 124 30.73 -5.52 11.91
N ASP A 125 30.83 -6.25 10.80
CA ASP A 125 32.01 -7.03 10.42
C ASP A 125 33.24 -6.13 10.19
N ASN A 126 33.09 -5.02 9.45
CA ASN A 126 34.18 -4.04 9.23
C ASN A 126 34.61 -3.27 10.50
N LYS A 127 33.87 -3.40 11.62
CA LYS A 127 34.22 -2.79 12.90
C LYS A 127 35.04 -3.70 13.81
N GLN A 128 35.16 -4.99 13.47
CA GLN A 128 36.10 -5.92 14.10
C GLN A 128 37.49 -5.83 13.46
#